data_AF-A0A938NF14-F1
#
_entry.id   AF-A0A938NF14-F1
#
_cell.length_a   1.000
_cell.length_b   1.000
_cell.length_c   1.000
_cell.angle_alpha   90.00
_cell.angle_beta   90.00
_cell.angle_gamma   90.00
#
_symmetry.space_group_name_H-M   'P 1'
#
loop_
_entity.id
_entity.type
_entity.pdbx_description
1 polymer ?
#
loop_
_entity_poly.entity_id
_entity_poly.type
_entity_poly.pdbx_seq_one_letter_code
_entity_poly.pdbx_strand_id
1 'polypeptide(L)'
;KNMNVNLMSANITAACAGSSADLLTDLKSGYMLGAHPRKQFIAQFSGIFIGTVVTVFSFSILVPDASVLGTNQFPAPAAQTWKGVAEAMALGLHTLHPMKVWAIVVGGLVGIILPLLAKAFPKKAQFIPSAAGIGLAWTFHWFYGTTFLLGALIAWIWAKRNKDNAEEFIFPVASGVIAGGALMGVALIFWENGPAMMRQLFSGGK
;
A
#
# COMPACT_ATOMS: atom_id res chain seq x y z
N LYS A 1 7.90 -4.72 26.28
CA LYS A 1 8.15 -3.60 27.23
C LYS A 1 8.74 -2.34 26.56
N ASN A 2 9.03 -2.31 25.25
CA ASN A 2 9.50 -1.10 24.56
C ASN A 2 8.82 -0.98 23.18
N MET A 3 7.69 -0.27 23.11
CA MET A 3 6.82 -0.20 21.93
C MET A 3 7.51 0.45 20.73
N ASN A 4 8.28 1.51 20.97
CA ASN A 4 8.98 2.23 19.90
C ASN A 4 10.03 1.36 19.23
N VAL A 5 10.81 0.60 20.01
CA VAL A 5 11.82 -0.33 19.47
C VAL A 5 11.15 -1.43 18.64
N ASN A 6 10.07 -2.02 19.15
CA ASN A 6 9.32 -3.06 18.42
C ASN A 6 8.74 -2.54 17.10
N LEU A 7 8.17 -1.33 17.11
CA LEU A 7 7.58 -0.71 15.92
C LEU A 7 8.67 -0.34 14.89
N MET A 8 9.80 0.23 15.35
CA MET A 8 10.94 0.55 14.50
C MET A 8 11.56 -0.70 13.87
N SER A 9 11.82 -1.75 14.67
CA SER A 9 12.39 -2.99 14.15
C SER A 9 11.44 -3.68 13.17
N ALA A 10 10.14 -3.74 13.49
CA ALA A 10 9.13 -4.32 12.60
C ALA A 10 9.05 -3.58 11.26
N ASN A 11 9.08 -2.24 11.29
CA ASN A 11 9.07 -1.42 10.08
C ASN A 11 10.31 -1.66 9.22
N ILE A 12 11.51 -1.69 9.81
CA ILE A 12 12.76 -1.95 9.06
C ILE A 12 12.71 -3.35 8.44
N THR A 13 12.35 -4.37 9.21
CA THR A 13 12.27 -5.74 8.70
C THR A 13 11.22 -5.88 7.59
N ALA A 14 10.03 -5.29 7.77
CA ALA A 14 8.97 -5.31 6.77
C ALA A 14 9.39 -4.57 5.49
N ALA A 15 10.05 -3.42 5.61
CA ALA A 15 10.57 -2.66 4.47
C ALA A 15 11.64 -3.46 3.70
N CYS A 16 12.62 -4.05 4.40
CA CYS A 16 13.64 -4.88 3.77
C CYS A 16 13.04 -6.10 3.04
N ALA A 17 12.07 -6.78 3.67
CA ALA A 17 11.38 -7.91 3.07
C ALA A 17 10.58 -7.49 1.84
N GLY A 18 9.82 -6.39 1.93
CA GLY A 18 9.06 -5.82 0.82
C GLY A 18 9.95 -5.44 -0.36
N SER A 19 10.99 -4.63 -0.12
CA SER A 19 11.93 -4.22 -1.17
C SER A 19 12.66 -5.41 -1.81
N SER A 20 12.94 -6.48 -1.05
CA SER A 20 13.53 -7.70 -1.59
C SER A 20 12.56 -8.46 -2.50
N ALA A 21 11.28 -8.55 -2.10
CA ALA A 21 10.24 -9.19 -2.90
C ALA A 21 9.97 -8.44 -4.21
N ASP A 22 9.94 -7.11 -4.15
CA ASP A 22 9.78 -6.23 -5.31
C ASP A 22 10.98 -6.38 -6.26
N LEU A 23 12.21 -6.33 -5.73
CA LEU A 23 13.43 -6.53 -6.51
C LEU A 23 13.45 -7.89 -7.24
N LEU A 24 13.01 -8.98 -6.59
CA LEU A 24 12.93 -10.29 -7.23
C LEU A 24 11.91 -10.32 -8.37
N THR A 25 10.77 -9.65 -8.18
CA THR A 25 9.71 -9.54 -9.20
C THR A 25 10.20 -8.73 -10.39
N ASP A 26 10.89 -7.63 -10.14
CA ASP A 26 11.46 -6.76 -11.16
C ASP A 26 12.60 -7.42 -11.92
N LEU A 27 13.52 -8.12 -11.25
CA LEU A 27 14.58 -8.86 -11.93
C LEU A 27 14.02 -9.96 -12.82
N LYS A 28 12.92 -10.61 -12.40
CA LYS A 28 12.23 -11.61 -13.22
C LYS A 28 11.57 -10.99 -14.45
N SER A 29 10.85 -9.88 -14.30
CA SER A 29 10.23 -9.19 -15.43
C SER A 29 11.28 -8.60 -16.39
N GLY A 30 12.33 -7.99 -15.84
CA GLY A 30 13.48 -7.49 -16.59
C GLY A 30 14.19 -8.60 -17.37
N TYR A 31 14.40 -9.77 -16.77
CA TYR A 31 14.96 -10.93 -17.46
C TYR A 31 14.09 -11.38 -18.65
N MET A 32 12.77 -11.45 -18.47
CA MET A 32 11.83 -11.80 -19.56
C MET A 32 11.85 -10.78 -20.71
N LEU A 33 12.13 -9.51 -20.42
CA LEU A 33 12.24 -8.42 -21.40
C LEU A 33 13.66 -8.25 -21.97
N GLY A 34 14.62 -9.09 -21.58
CA GLY A 34 16.03 -9.00 -22.02
C GLY A 34 16.82 -7.84 -21.41
N ALA A 35 16.36 -7.26 -20.29
CA ALA A 35 17.05 -6.20 -19.58
C ALA A 35 18.31 -6.71 -18.87
N HIS A 36 19.35 -5.87 -18.79
CA HIS A 36 20.58 -6.23 -18.10
C HIS A 36 20.44 -6.07 -16.57
N PRO A 37 20.50 -7.16 -15.77
CA PRO A 37 20.11 -7.14 -14.36
C PRO A 37 20.95 -6.18 -13.50
N ARG A 38 22.26 -6.02 -13.79
CA ARG A 38 23.09 -5.06 -13.05
C ARG A 38 22.68 -3.60 -13.28
N LYS A 39 22.24 -3.25 -14.50
CA LYS A 39 21.83 -1.88 -14.82
C LYS A 39 20.50 -1.57 -14.15
N GLN A 40 19.59 -2.54 -14.14
CA GLN A 40 18.32 -2.45 -13.46
C GLN A 40 18.50 -2.28 -11.94
N PHE A 41 19.38 -3.07 -11.32
CA PHE A 41 19.70 -2.92 -9.89
C PHE A 41 20.25 -1.53 -9.57
N ILE A 42 21.21 -1.01 -10.35
CA ILE A 42 21.78 0.33 -10.14
C ILE A 42 20.71 1.43 -10.31
N ALA A 43 19.81 1.28 -11.29
CA ALA A 43 18.72 2.22 -11.51
C ALA A 43 17.72 2.22 -10.33
N GLN A 44 17.33 1.04 -9.85
CA GLN A 44 16.44 0.90 -8.68
C GLN A 44 17.10 1.43 -7.41
N PHE A 45 18.37 1.09 -7.17
CA PHE A 45 19.12 1.56 -6.01
C PHE A 45 19.21 3.10 -6.00
N SER A 46 19.57 3.70 -7.13
CA SER A 46 19.62 5.17 -7.27
C SER A 46 18.25 5.81 -7.03
N GLY A 47 17.19 5.23 -7.60
CA GLY A 47 15.82 5.70 -7.44
C GLY A 47 15.34 5.64 -5.98
N ILE A 48 15.55 4.51 -5.31
CA ILE A 48 15.20 4.33 -3.89
C ILE A 48 16.00 5.28 -3.01
N PHE A 49 17.29 5.46 -3.27
CA PHE A 49 18.13 6.37 -2.49
C PHE A 49 17.62 7.82 -2.56
N ILE A 50 17.44 8.33 -3.77
CA ILE A 50 16.93 9.70 -3.99
C ILE A 50 15.52 9.84 -3.43
N GLY A 51 14.64 8.87 -3.71
CA GLY A 51 13.27 8.85 -3.21
C GLY A 51 13.22 8.86 -1.69
N THR A 52 14.05 8.06 -1.01
CA THR A 52 14.12 8.02 0.45
C THR A 52 14.54 9.36 1.03
N VAL A 53 15.59 9.98 0.48
CA VAL A 53 16.05 11.31 0.92
C VAL A 53 14.90 12.32 0.78
N VAL A 54 14.33 12.44 -0.42
CA VAL A 54 13.25 13.41 -0.69
C VAL A 54 12.04 13.16 0.22
N THR A 55 11.57 11.92 0.32
CA THR A 55 10.39 11.57 1.14
C THR A 55 10.63 11.83 2.63
N VAL A 56 11.81 11.49 3.17
CA VAL A 56 12.12 11.73 4.60
C VAL A 56 12.18 13.23 4.89
N PHE A 57 12.81 14.03 4.03
CA PHE A 57 12.84 15.48 4.18
C PHE A 57 11.43 16.09 4.07
N SER A 58 10.67 15.72 3.04
CA SER A 58 9.29 16.21 2.87
C SER A 58 8.41 15.84 4.06
N PHE A 59 8.52 14.61 4.58
CA PHE A 59 7.76 14.16 5.74
C PHE A 59 8.13 14.95 7.00
N SER A 60 9.42 15.21 7.23
CA SER A 60 9.90 15.95 8.40
C SER A 60 9.45 17.42 8.40
N ILE A 61 9.24 18.01 7.22
CA ILE A 61 8.72 19.38 7.08
C ILE A 61 7.18 19.39 7.24
N LEU A 62 6.50 18.39 6.68
CA LEU A 62 5.03 18.34 6.63
C LEU A 62 4.40 17.87 7.94
N VAL A 63 5.05 16.95 8.65
CA VAL A 63 4.53 16.31 9.87
C VAL A 63 5.35 16.80 11.06
N PRO A 64 4.85 17.79 11.82
CA PRO A 64 5.62 18.38 12.92
C PRO A 64 5.76 17.44 14.14
N ASP A 65 4.81 16.54 14.37
CA ASP A 65 4.86 15.57 15.46
C ASP A 65 4.03 14.31 15.15
N ALA A 66 4.41 13.17 15.71
CA ALA A 66 3.70 11.90 15.52
C ALA A 66 2.25 11.95 16.07
N SER A 67 1.96 12.90 16.96
CA SER A 67 0.62 13.14 17.53
C SER A 67 -0.41 13.63 16.50
N VAL A 68 0.02 14.22 15.38
CA VAL A 68 -0.91 14.66 14.32
C VAL A 68 -1.34 13.50 13.40
N LEU A 69 -0.64 12.36 13.44
CA LEU A 69 -0.97 11.17 12.66
C LEU A 69 -2.18 10.44 13.26
N GLY A 70 -3.24 10.29 12.47
CA GLY A 70 -4.56 9.80 12.88
C GLY A 70 -5.61 10.91 13.02
N THR A 71 -5.25 12.17 12.79
CA THR A 71 -6.19 13.31 12.75
C THR A 71 -6.83 13.46 11.36
N ASN A 72 -7.87 14.29 11.22
CA ASN A 72 -8.53 14.56 9.94
C ASN A 72 -7.55 15.09 8.86
N GLN A 73 -6.49 15.79 9.27
CA GLN A 73 -5.49 16.34 8.35
C GLN A 73 -4.49 15.27 7.89
N PHE A 74 -4.15 14.32 8.77
CA PHE A 74 -3.26 13.19 8.45
C PHE A 74 -3.85 11.87 8.94
N PRO A 75 -4.89 11.31 8.28
CA PRO A 75 -5.62 10.15 8.79
C PRO A 75 -4.75 8.90 8.97
N ALA A 76 -3.72 8.74 8.11
CA ALA A 76 -2.72 7.68 8.16
C ALA A 76 -3.26 6.28 8.53
N PRO A 77 -4.31 5.75 7.85
CA PRO A 77 -5.03 4.56 8.30
C PRO A 77 -4.15 3.31 8.39
N ALA A 78 -3.23 3.12 7.44
CA ALA A 78 -2.28 2.02 7.48
C ALA A 78 -1.36 2.08 8.72
N ALA A 79 -0.88 3.28 9.08
CA ALA A 79 -0.04 3.47 10.26
C ALA A 79 -0.81 3.18 11.56
N GLN A 80 -2.09 3.56 11.62
CA GLN A 80 -2.96 3.24 12.77
C GLN A 80 -3.15 1.73 12.95
N THR A 81 -3.31 0.98 11.86
CA THR A 81 -3.39 -0.49 11.91
C THR A 81 -2.12 -1.10 12.49
N TRP A 82 -0.93 -0.68 12.02
CA TRP A 82 0.35 -1.16 12.53
C TRP A 82 0.57 -0.79 14.00
N LYS A 83 0.18 0.42 14.42
CA LYS A 83 0.16 0.82 15.83
C LYS A 83 -0.70 -0.12 16.66
N GLY A 84 -1.91 -0.44 16.21
CA GLY A 84 -2.81 -1.37 16.90
C GLY A 84 -2.22 -2.78 17.07
N VAL A 85 -1.51 -3.30 16.05
CA VAL A 85 -0.79 -4.58 16.14
C VAL A 85 0.36 -4.48 17.15
N ALA A 86 1.14 -3.40 17.12
CA ALA A 86 2.25 -3.20 18.04
C ALA A 86 1.78 -3.07 19.50
N GLU A 87 0.69 -2.36 19.75
CA GLU A 87 0.05 -2.27 21.07
C GLU A 87 -0.42 -3.64 21.55
N ALA A 88 -1.07 -4.41 20.68
CA ALA A 88 -1.53 -5.77 21.01
C ALA A 88 -0.36 -6.71 21.36
N MET A 89 0.76 -6.62 20.65
CA MET A 89 1.96 -7.41 20.96
C MET A 89 2.69 -6.93 22.22
N ALA A 90 2.69 -5.62 22.49
CA ALA A 90 3.43 -5.03 23.60
C ALA A 90 2.71 -5.16 24.95
N LEU A 91 1.39 -5.01 24.96
CA LEU A 91 0.53 -5.05 26.15
C LEU A 91 -0.11 -6.43 26.37
N GLY A 92 -0.13 -7.27 25.33
CA GLY A 92 -0.74 -8.60 25.34
C GLY A 92 -2.21 -8.57 24.93
N LEU A 93 -2.72 -9.69 24.42
CA LEU A 93 -4.10 -9.78 23.92
C LEU A 93 -5.16 -9.58 25.02
N HIS A 94 -4.78 -9.77 26.28
CA HIS A 94 -5.65 -9.62 27.45
C HIS A 94 -6.04 -8.16 27.75
N THR A 95 -5.27 -7.19 27.26
CA THR A 95 -5.59 -5.75 27.46
C THR A 95 -6.53 -5.22 26.39
N LEU A 96 -6.81 -5.99 25.34
CA LEU A 96 -7.80 -5.61 24.35
C LEU A 96 -9.20 -5.92 24.85
N HIS A 97 -10.14 -5.02 24.54
CA HIS A 97 -11.56 -5.26 24.82
C HIS A 97 -11.99 -6.64 24.26
N PRO A 98 -12.76 -7.45 25.00
CA PRO A 98 -13.09 -8.83 24.61
C PRO A 98 -13.61 -8.97 23.16
N MET A 99 -14.39 -8.00 22.68
CA MET A 99 -14.85 -7.99 21.28
C MET A 99 -13.73 -7.94 20.24
N LYS A 100 -12.61 -7.27 20.51
CA LYS A 100 -11.46 -7.22 19.59
C LYS A 100 -10.79 -8.60 19.49
N VAL A 101 -10.71 -9.32 20.60
CA VAL A 101 -10.18 -10.70 20.63
C VAL A 101 -11.08 -11.64 19.82
N TRP A 102 -12.40 -11.55 20.01
CA TRP A 102 -13.36 -12.31 19.21
C TRP A 102 -13.28 -11.96 17.72
N ALA A 103 -13.11 -10.69 17.36
CA ALA A 103 -12.93 -10.28 15.98
C ALA A 103 -11.64 -10.87 15.36
N ILE A 104 -10.54 -10.92 16.11
CA ILE A 104 -9.30 -11.57 15.66
C ILE A 104 -9.52 -13.07 15.44
N VAL A 105 -10.20 -13.75 16.36
CA VAL A 105 -10.49 -15.20 16.24
C VAL A 105 -11.39 -15.48 15.05
N VAL A 106 -12.51 -14.79 14.93
CA VAL A 106 -13.46 -14.97 13.82
C VAL A 106 -12.80 -14.59 12.49
N GLY A 107 -12.09 -13.47 12.43
CA GLY A 107 -11.35 -13.03 11.24
C GLY A 107 -10.28 -14.03 10.82
N GLY A 108 -9.52 -14.58 11.80
CA GLY A 108 -8.53 -15.63 11.55
C GLY A 108 -9.16 -16.93 11.05
N LEU A 109 -10.26 -17.36 11.65
CA LEU A 109 -11.01 -18.54 11.20
C LEU A 109 -11.55 -18.36 9.78
N VAL A 110 -12.18 -17.23 9.48
CA VAL A 110 -12.65 -16.91 8.13
C VAL A 110 -11.49 -16.87 7.14
N GLY A 111 -10.36 -16.27 7.54
CA GLY A 111 -9.14 -16.20 6.75
C GLY A 111 -8.49 -17.56 6.45
N ILE A 112 -8.72 -18.57 7.30
CA ILE A 112 -8.26 -19.94 7.08
C ILE A 112 -9.30 -20.75 6.29
N ILE A 113 -10.57 -20.63 6.65
CA ILE A 113 -11.67 -21.40 6.05
C ILE A 113 -11.85 -21.06 4.58
N LEU A 114 -11.80 -19.77 4.21
CA LEU A 114 -12.03 -19.36 2.81
C LEU A 114 -10.98 -19.94 1.83
N PRO A 115 -9.66 -19.84 2.07
CA PRO A 115 -8.66 -20.49 1.22
C PRO A 115 -8.76 -22.01 1.23
N LEU A 116 -9.08 -22.63 2.37
CA LEU A 116 -9.26 -24.08 2.46
C LEU A 116 -10.48 -24.55 1.65
N LEU A 117 -11.60 -23.83 1.70
CA LEU A 117 -12.77 -24.11 0.89
C LEU A 117 -12.48 -23.92 -0.60
N ALA A 118 -11.74 -22.88 -0.98
CA ALA A 118 -11.32 -22.66 -2.35
C ALA A 118 -10.44 -23.83 -2.86
N LYS A 119 -9.56 -24.35 -2.01
CA LYS A 119 -8.71 -25.51 -2.31
C LYS A 119 -9.51 -26.82 -2.37
N ALA A 120 -10.48 -27.02 -1.46
CA ALA A 120 -11.31 -28.22 -1.40
C ALA A 120 -12.33 -28.31 -2.55
N PHE A 121 -12.83 -27.16 -3.02
CA PHE A 121 -13.83 -27.08 -4.10
C PHE A 121 -13.33 -26.25 -5.28
N PRO A 122 -12.32 -26.72 -6.04
CA PRO A 122 -11.71 -25.95 -7.12
C PRO A 122 -12.72 -25.55 -8.22
N LYS A 123 -13.73 -26.39 -8.48
CA LYS A 123 -14.80 -26.08 -9.46
C LYS A 123 -15.70 -24.90 -9.03
N LYS A 124 -15.82 -24.66 -7.73
CA LYS A 124 -16.61 -23.56 -7.15
C LYS A 124 -15.76 -22.42 -6.60
N ALA A 125 -14.43 -22.52 -6.69
CA ALA A 125 -13.50 -21.53 -6.16
C ALA A 125 -13.74 -20.13 -6.74
N GLN A 126 -14.20 -20.03 -7.99
CA GLN A 126 -14.60 -18.77 -8.63
C GLN A 126 -15.73 -18.01 -7.90
N PHE A 127 -16.55 -18.71 -7.11
CA PHE A 127 -17.67 -18.13 -6.34
C PHE A 127 -17.30 -17.92 -4.86
N ILE A 128 -16.14 -18.40 -4.42
CA ILE A 128 -15.69 -18.23 -3.04
C ILE A 128 -14.99 -16.88 -2.92
N PRO A 129 -15.42 -15.99 -2.01
CA PRO A 129 -14.77 -14.71 -1.82
C PRO A 129 -13.30 -14.88 -1.45
N SER A 130 -12.44 -14.02 -2.01
CA SER A 130 -11.04 -13.96 -1.62
C SER A 130 -10.90 -13.50 -0.17
N ALA A 131 -10.24 -14.30 0.67
CA ALA A 131 -9.93 -13.93 2.05
C ALA A 131 -9.11 -12.64 2.12
N ALA A 132 -8.14 -12.48 1.21
CA ALA A 132 -7.33 -11.27 1.11
C ALA A 132 -8.19 -10.06 0.67
N GLY A 133 -9.10 -10.25 -0.28
CA GLY A 133 -10.03 -9.21 -0.71
C GLY A 133 -10.96 -8.75 0.41
N ILE A 134 -11.50 -9.69 1.19
CA ILE A 134 -12.28 -9.36 2.39
C ILE A 134 -11.42 -8.61 3.39
N GLY A 135 -10.21 -9.08 3.71
CA GLY A 135 -9.32 -8.38 4.64
C GLY A 135 -9.04 -6.92 4.23
N LEU A 136 -8.70 -6.71 2.97
CA LEU A 136 -8.41 -5.38 2.42
C LEU A 136 -9.65 -4.46 2.41
N ALA A 137 -10.85 -5.00 2.24
CA ALA A 137 -12.08 -4.19 2.30
C ALA A 137 -12.29 -3.54 3.68
N TRP A 138 -11.71 -4.10 4.74
CA TRP A 138 -11.79 -3.56 6.11
C TRP A 138 -10.64 -2.60 6.46
N THR A 139 -9.60 -2.52 5.61
CA THR A 139 -8.45 -1.62 5.85
C THR A 139 -8.61 -0.25 5.22
N PHE A 140 -9.48 -0.11 4.22
CA PHE A 140 -9.69 1.13 3.50
C PHE A 140 -11.10 1.68 3.72
N HIS A 141 -11.26 2.99 3.50
CA HIS A 141 -12.58 3.61 3.48
C HIS A 141 -13.44 3.05 2.35
N TRP A 142 -14.76 3.04 2.56
CA TRP A 142 -15.74 2.43 1.66
C TRP A 142 -15.63 2.91 0.20
N PHE A 143 -15.24 4.18 -0.03
CA PHE A 143 -15.13 4.75 -1.36
C PHE A 143 -13.99 4.13 -2.20
N TYR A 144 -12.93 3.64 -1.56
CA TYR A 144 -11.88 2.90 -2.28
C TYR A 144 -12.43 1.58 -2.82
N GLY A 145 -13.30 0.92 -2.06
CA GLY A 145 -14.00 -0.29 -2.50
C GLY A 145 -14.86 -0.05 -3.74
N THR A 146 -15.59 1.08 -3.79
CA THR A 146 -16.38 1.43 -4.97
C THR A 146 -15.51 1.73 -6.19
N THR A 147 -14.37 2.39 -6.01
CA THR A 147 -13.42 2.66 -7.11
C THR A 147 -12.80 1.38 -7.65
N PHE A 148 -12.43 0.44 -6.77
CA PHE A 148 -11.95 -0.88 -7.20
C PHE A 148 -13.03 -1.66 -7.94
N LEU A 149 -14.28 -1.62 -7.49
CA LEU A 149 -15.40 -2.24 -8.19
C LEU A 149 -15.59 -1.64 -9.59
N LEU A 150 -15.56 -0.31 -9.71
CA LEU A 150 -15.67 0.37 -11.01
C LEU A 150 -14.52 -0.03 -11.95
N GLY A 151 -13.28 -0.04 -11.46
CA GLY A 151 -12.12 -0.50 -12.23
C GLY A 151 -12.26 -1.97 -12.67
N ALA A 152 -12.71 -2.84 -11.77
CA ALA A 152 -12.93 -4.25 -12.08
C ALA A 152 -14.08 -4.46 -13.09
N LEU A 153 -15.15 -3.67 -13.02
CA LEU A 153 -16.25 -3.73 -13.98
C LEU A 153 -15.80 -3.28 -15.38
N ILE A 154 -15.00 -2.20 -15.47
CA ILE A 154 -14.43 -1.74 -16.74
C ILE A 154 -13.54 -2.83 -17.33
N ALA A 155 -12.64 -3.40 -16.52
CA ALA A 155 -11.76 -4.50 -16.93
C ALA A 155 -12.56 -5.73 -17.38
N TRP A 156 -13.63 -6.10 -16.66
CA TRP A 156 -14.48 -7.23 -17.00
C TRP A 156 -15.26 -7.02 -18.32
N ILE A 157 -15.80 -5.81 -18.54
CA ILE A 157 -16.48 -5.46 -19.80
C ILE A 157 -15.48 -5.49 -20.96
N TRP A 158 -14.27 -4.97 -20.77
CA TRP A 158 -13.21 -5.00 -21.78
C TRP A 158 -12.81 -6.44 -22.11
N ALA A 159 -12.55 -7.28 -21.10
CA ALA A 159 -12.22 -8.69 -21.29
C ALA A 159 -13.34 -9.47 -21.99
N LYS A 160 -14.61 -9.09 -21.79
CA LYS A 160 -15.74 -9.70 -22.51
C LYS A 160 -15.82 -9.29 -23.98
N ARG A 161 -15.37 -8.08 -24.33
CA ARG A 161 -15.36 -7.57 -25.71
C ARG A 161 -14.15 -8.06 -26.51
N ASN A 162 -12.97 -8.06 -25.90
CA ASN A 162 -11.73 -8.47 -26.57
C ASN A 162 -10.74 -9.04 -25.54
N LYS A 163 -10.67 -10.38 -25.47
CA LYS A 163 -9.87 -11.10 -24.46
C LYS A 163 -8.37 -10.88 -24.65
N ASP A 164 -7.88 -11.05 -25.88
CA ASP A 164 -6.45 -10.97 -26.18
C ASP A 164 -5.89 -9.59 -25.86
N ASN A 165 -6.63 -8.53 -26.25
CA ASN A 165 -6.27 -7.16 -25.95
C ASN A 165 -6.37 -6.83 -24.45
N ALA A 166 -7.38 -7.37 -23.76
CA ALA A 166 -7.56 -7.16 -22.33
C ALA A 166 -6.43 -7.80 -21.50
N GLU A 167 -6.00 -9.01 -21.82
CA GLU A 167 -4.91 -9.69 -21.11
C GLU A 167 -3.58 -8.92 -21.23
N GLU A 168 -3.33 -8.29 -22.38
CA GLU A 168 -2.11 -7.52 -22.62
C GLU A 168 -2.16 -6.11 -21.99
N PHE A 169 -3.28 -5.40 -22.12
CA PHE A 169 -3.33 -3.96 -21.82
C PHE A 169 -4.02 -3.56 -20.52
N ILE A 170 -4.78 -4.44 -19.85
CA ILE A 170 -5.47 -4.07 -18.59
C ILE A 170 -4.48 -3.60 -17.53
N PHE A 171 -3.40 -4.36 -17.29
CA PHE A 171 -2.44 -4.01 -16.24
C PHE A 171 -1.63 -2.74 -16.57
N PRO A 172 -1.07 -2.56 -17.79
CA PRO A 172 -0.41 -1.32 -18.17
C PRO A 172 -1.31 -0.08 -18.12
N VAL A 173 -2.57 -0.19 -18.54
CA VAL A 173 -3.50 0.95 -18.50
C VAL A 173 -3.87 1.28 -17.05
N ALA A 174 -4.17 0.28 -16.23
CA ALA A 174 -4.48 0.51 -14.82
C ALA A 174 -3.30 1.15 -14.07
N SER A 175 -2.08 0.66 -14.28
CA SER A 175 -0.88 1.25 -13.67
C SER A 175 -0.62 2.68 -14.17
N GLY A 176 -0.83 2.94 -15.47
CA GLY A 176 -0.73 4.27 -16.06
C GLY A 176 -1.73 5.27 -15.47
N VAL A 177 -2.98 4.85 -15.22
CA VAL A 177 -3.99 5.71 -14.57
C VAL A 177 -3.60 6.03 -13.13
N ILE A 178 -3.12 5.04 -12.37
CA ILE A 178 -2.67 5.23 -10.97
C ILE A 178 -1.47 6.17 -10.92
N ALA A 179 -0.44 5.91 -11.73
CA ALA A 179 0.77 6.73 -11.79
C ALA A 179 0.49 8.15 -12.30
N GLY A 180 -0.32 8.28 -13.35
CA GLY A 180 -0.74 9.56 -13.92
C GLY A 180 -1.56 10.40 -12.93
N GLY A 181 -2.47 9.76 -12.18
CA GLY A 181 -3.21 10.42 -11.10
C GLY A 181 -2.29 10.95 -10.00
N ALA A 182 -1.29 10.17 -9.59
CA ALA A 182 -0.31 10.61 -8.59
C ALA A 182 0.54 11.79 -9.09
N LEU A 183 1.06 11.74 -10.32
CA LEU A 183 1.84 12.82 -10.93
C LEU A 183 1.02 14.09 -11.11
N MET A 184 -0.23 13.97 -11.55
CA MET A 184 -1.15 15.11 -11.67
C MET A 184 -1.45 15.73 -10.31
N GLY A 185 -1.63 14.93 -9.26
CA GLY A 185 -1.79 15.41 -7.90
C GLY A 185 -0.62 16.29 -7.44
N VAL A 186 0.61 15.83 -7.70
CA VAL A 186 1.82 16.64 -7.43
C VAL A 186 1.80 17.94 -8.24
N ALA A 187 1.52 17.86 -9.54
CA ALA A 187 1.49 19.03 -10.41
C ALA A 187 0.47 20.09 -9.93
N LEU A 188 -0.73 19.65 -9.54
CA LEU A 188 -1.77 20.54 -9.01
C LEU A 188 -1.36 21.19 -7.70
N ILE A 189 -0.73 20.44 -6.78
CA ILE A 189 -0.23 20.98 -5.52
C ILE A 189 0.81 22.07 -5.78
N PHE A 190 1.76 21.83 -6.69
CA PHE A 190 2.76 22.83 -7.09
C PHE A 190 2.14 24.03 -7.81
N TRP A 191 1.09 23.82 -8.60
CA TRP A 191 0.39 24.91 -9.28
C TRP A 191 -0.35 25.82 -8.30
N GLU A 192 -1.07 25.23 -7.34
CA GLU A 192 -1.87 25.96 -6.36
C GLU A 192 -0.99 26.62 -5.27
N ASN A 193 0.03 25.90 -4.78
CA ASN A 193 0.86 26.34 -3.66
C ASN A 193 2.21 26.89 -4.08
N GLY A 194 2.60 26.78 -5.35
CA GLY A 194 3.92 27.19 -5.85
C GLY A 194 4.36 28.60 -5.42
N PRO A 195 3.52 29.64 -5.54
CA PRO A 195 3.87 30.98 -5.09
C PRO A 195 4.09 31.09 -3.57
N ALA A 196 3.31 30.35 -2.77
CA ALA A 196 3.42 30.33 -1.32
C ALA A 196 4.62 29.49 -0.84
N MET A 197 4.87 28.35 -1.49
CA MET A 197 6.00 27.46 -1.23
C MET A 197 7.32 28.15 -1.55
N MET A 198 7.41 28.85 -2.68
CA MET A 198 8.58 29.65 -3.04
C MET A 198 8.78 30.79 -2.03
N ARG A 199 7.73 31.48 -1.59
CA ARG A 199 7.88 32.51 -0.54
C ARG A 199 8.40 31.92 0.77
N GLN A 200 7.90 30.77 1.23
CA GLN A 200 8.41 30.12 2.44
C GLN A 200 9.86 29.64 2.30
N LEU A 201 10.23 29.08 1.15
CA LEU A 201 11.61 28.65 0.84
C LEU A 201 12.60 29.82 0.77
N PHE A 202 12.19 30.98 0.25
CA PHE A 202 13.04 32.17 0.13
C PHE A 202 12.94 33.14 1.32
N SER A 203 11.93 33.02 2.18
CA SER A 203 11.76 33.85 3.39
C SER A 203 12.12 33.13 4.70
N GLY A 204 12.39 31.82 4.67
CA GLY A 204 12.77 31.00 5.83
C GLY A 204 14.22 31.17 6.28
N GLY A 205 14.79 32.37 6.09
CA GLY A 205 16.10 32.80 6.59
C GLY A 205 15.95 33.91 7.62
N LYS A 206 15.20 33.66 8.69
CA LYS A 206 15.33 34.32 10.00
C LYS A 206 14.98 33.33 11.10
#